data_AF-A0A528ID00-F1
#
_entry.id   AF-A0A528ID00-F1
#
_cell.length_a   1.000
_cell.length_b   1.000
_cell.length_c   1.000
_cell.angle_alpha   90.00
_cell.angle_beta   90.00
_cell.angle_gamma   90.00
#
_symmetry.space_group_name_H-M   'P 1'
#
loop_
_entity.id
_entity.type
_entity.pdbx_description
1 polymer ?
#
loop_
_entity_poly.entity_id
_entity_poly.type
_entity_poly.pdbx_seq_one_letter_code
_entity_poly.pdbx_strand_id
1 'polypeptide(L)'
;FRISSTASLVAWIASHVGLAIPLAYLGLSYWALVVAYMAEAFILAAIYFFIARDYLVSPRFDIQSYRDIRRQSLGYSLAGISSFTAKYIDNVIVARLIGTAELGIYSRAYYLIAMPANLFGDLNKSVVFPLLSKVHHDKARLRTAQLKGYALAAALALPTSAFLCCFAKELVLTVLGQKWMDAVAPIIVFSAVIYFRVGYRVCAAVTLATGQSYRTASMQIIYMALVASLAFFSAPYGVNAVAFAVSGAIATSFF
;
A
#
# COMPACT_ATOMS: atom_id res chain seq x y z
N PHE A 1 -14.29 1.64 -14.29
CA PHE A 1 -13.08 0.81 -14.20
C PHE A 1 -12.25 0.84 -15.49
N ARG A 2 -12.75 0.33 -16.65
CA ARG A 2 -11.98 0.30 -17.92
C ARG A 2 -11.43 1.68 -18.36
N ILE A 3 -12.26 2.72 -18.39
CA ILE A 3 -11.87 4.09 -18.78
C ILE A 3 -10.79 4.67 -17.87
N SER A 4 -10.90 4.44 -16.55
CA SER A 4 -9.90 4.89 -15.57
C SER A 4 -8.57 4.16 -15.74
N SER A 5 -8.60 2.84 -15.96
CA SER A 5 -7.38 2.07 -16.20
C SER A 5 -6.67 2.46 -17.50
N THR A 6 -7.42 2.73 -18.58
CA THR A 6 -6.83 3.19 -19.84
C THR A 6 -6.26 4.60 -19.72
N ALA A 7 -6.96 5.50 -19.02
CA ALA A 7 -6.48 6.86 -18.77
C ALA A 7 -5.17 6.87 -17.96
N SER A 8 -5.08 6.06 -16.89
CA SER A 8 -3.87 5.94 -16.09
C SER A 8 -2.70 5.37 -16.90
N LEU A 9 -2.94 4.35 -17.74
CA LEU A 9 -1.89 3.78 -18.60
C LEU A 9 -1.36 4.81 -19.61
N VAL A 10 -2.24 5.56 -20.26
CA VAL A 10 -1.86 6.60 -21.23
C VAL A 10 -1.07 7.71 -20.54
N ALA A 11 -1.54 8.19 -19.39
CA ALA A 11 -0.84 9.22 -18.61
C ALA A 11 0.56 8.73 -18.17
N TRP A 12 0.66 7.49 -17.70
CA TRP A 12 1.94 6.93 -17.27
C TRP A 12 2.94 6.82 -18.43
N ILE A 13 2.52 6.31 -19.60
CA ILE A 13 3.37 6.21 -20.79
C ILE A 13 3.80 7.60 -21.26
N ALA A 14 2.86 8.53 -21.41
CA ALA A 14 3.14 9.88 -21.88
C ALA A 14 4.16 10.61 -20.98
N SER A 15 4.04 10.45 -19.66
CA SER A 15 4.94 11.11 -18.72
C SER A 15 6.29 10.41 -18.56
N HIS A 16 6.31 9.09 -18.33
CA HIS A 16 7.57 8.39 -18.05
C HIS A 16 8.37 8.16 -19.32
N VAL A 17 7.74 7.71 -20.41
CA VAL A 17 8.44 7.49 -21.68
C VAL A 17 8.66 8.81 -22.42
N GLY A 18 7.65 9.68 -22.44
CA GLY A 18 7.69 10.93 -23.20
C GLY A 18 8.45 12.08 -22.54
N LEU A 19 8.49 12.16 -21.21
CA LEU A 19 9.20 13.25 -20.50
C LEU A 19 10.42 12.75 -19.74
N ALA A 20 10.31 11.67 -18.96
CA ALA A 20 11.43 11.24 -18.10
C ALA A 20 12.67 10.83 -18.91
N ILE A 21 12.49 10.07 -20.01
CA ILE A 21 13.62 9.61 -20.82
C ILE A 21 14.34 10.78 -21.50
N PRO A 22 13.67 11.70 -22.22
CA PRO A 22 14.34 12.85 -22.83
C PRO A 22 14.98 13.79 -21.80
N LEU A 23 14.31 14.07 -20.67
CA LEU A 23 14.85 14.93 -19.61
C LEU A 23 16.08 14.29 -18.94
N ALA A 24 16.13 12.97 -18.82
CA ALA A 24 17.30 12.27 -18.32
C ALA A 24 18.50 12.42 -19.28
N TYR A 25 18.28 12.32 -20.60
CA TYR A 25 19.32 12.58 -21.61
C TYR A 25 19.81 14.03 -21.61
N LEU A 26 18.96 14.98 -21.25
CA LEU A 26 19.31 16.39 -21.08
C LEU A 26 20.09 16.68 -19.77
N GLY A 27 20.44 15.65 -18.99
CA GLY A 27 21.28 15.77 -17.81
C GLY A 27 20.53 16.10 -16.51
N LEU A 28 19.20 16.11 -16.52
CA LEU A 28 18.41 16.47 -15.32
C LEU A 28 18.35 15.37 -14.25
N SER A 29 19.05 14.24 -14.40
CA SER A 29 19.21 13.19 -13.38
C SER A 29 17.90 12.91 -12.63
N TYR A 30 17.82 13.19 -11.32
CA TYR A 30 16.63 12.93 -10.50
C TYR A 30 15.43 13.84 -10.82
N TRP A 31 15.65 15.05 -11.34
CA TRP A 31 14.57 15.98 -11.69
C TRP A 31 13.71 15.48 -12.86
N ALA A 32 14.28 14.64 -13.74
CA ALA A 32 13.53 14.01 -14.81
C ALA A 32 12.37 13.17 -14.26
N LEU A 33 12.59 12.45 -13.14
CA LEU A 33 11.55 11.67 -12.47
C LEU A 33 10.49 12.57 -11.83
N VAL A 34 10.91 13.66 -11.18
CA VAL A 34 9.99 14.60 -10.52
C VAL A 34 9.03 15.22 -11.54
N VAL A 35 9.56 15.68 -12.67
CA VAL A 35 8.74 16.26 -13.75
C VAL A 35 7.80 15.22 -14.34
N ALA A 36 8.24 13.97 -14.53
CA ALA A 36 7.38 12.91 -15.03
C ALA A 36 6.19 12.63 -14.09
N TYR A 37 6.42 12.53 -12.78
CA TYR A 37 5.33 12.32 -11.82
C TYR A 37 4.36 13.51 -11.78
N MET A 38 4.86 14.74 -11.82
CA MET A 38 3.99 15.92 -11.88
C MET A 38 3.16 15.93 -13.16
N ALA A 39 3.80 15.68 -14.31
CA ALA A 39 3.12 15.64 -15.59
C ALA A 39 2.05 14.54 -15.65
N GLU A 40 2.32 13.36 -15.09
CA GLU A 40 1.34 12.27 -14.99
C GLU A 40 0.10 12.74 -14.24
N ALA A 41 0.26 13.38 -13.07
CA ALA A 41 -0.85 13.91 -12.30
C ALA A 41 -1.66 14.95 -13.08
N PHE A 42 -1.00 15.86 -13.80
CA PHE A 42 -1.68 16.88 -14.61
C PHE A 42 -2.42 16.30 -15.82
N ILE A 43 -1.80 15.38 -16.56
CA ILE A 43 -2.42 14.71 -17.71
C ILE A 43 -3.65 13.92 -17.25
N LEU A 44 -3.53 13.19 -16.14
CA LEU A 44 -4.60 12.37 -15.60
C LEU A 44 -5.76 13.24 -15.09
N ALA A 45 -5.46 14.36 -14.42
CA ALA A 45 -6.45 15.36 -14.03
C ALA A 45 -7.16 15.98 -15.25
N ALA A 46 -6.41 16.31 -16.30
CA ALA A 46 -6.98 16.82 -17.55
C ALA A 46 -7.91 15.79 -18.22
N ILE A 47 -7.49 14.53 -18.33
CA ILE A 47 -8.31 13.46 -18.91
C ILE A 47 -9.62 13.31 -18.12
N TYR A 48 -9.58 13.29 -16.80
CA TYR A 48 -10.81 13.20 -16.00
C TYR A 48 -11.67 14.45 -16.11
N PHE A 49 -11.08 15.64 -16.18
CA PHE A 49 -11.82 16.87 -16.43
C PHE A 49 -12.56 16.82 -17.76
N PHE A 50 -11.93 16.32 -18.83
CA PHE A 50 -12.56 16.19 -20.14
C PHE A 50 -13.67 15.13 -20.17
N ILE A 51 -13.48 13.98 -19.52
CA ILE A 51 -14.47 12.89 -19.49
C ILE A 51 -15.67 13.25 -18.60
N ALA A 52 -15.40 13.86 -17.44
CA ALA A 52 -16.44 14.22 -16.47
C ALA A 52 -17.03 15.61 -16.73
N ARG A 53 -16.69 16.26 -17.86
CA ARG A 53 -17.07 17.65 -18.13
C ARG A 53 -18.59 17.87 -18.05
N ASP A 54 -19.36 16.88 -18.49
CA ASP A 54 -20.82 16.94 -18.55
C ASP A 54 -21.47 16.67 -17.18
N TYR A 55 -20.69 16.19 -16.20
CA TYR A 55 -21.11 15.93 -14.81
C TYR A 55 -20.55 16.96 -13.82
N LEU A 56 -19.81 17.97 -14.28
CA LEU A 56 -19.30 19.05 -13.43
C LEU A 56 -20.45 19.93 -12.97
N VAL A 57 -20.92 19.69 -11.75
CA VAL A 57 -21.85 20.58 -11.07
C VAL A 57 -21.07 21.82 -10.61
N SER A 58 -21.67 23.00 -10.71
CA SER A 58 -21.07 24.22 -10.18
C SER A 58 -20.76 24.08 -8.68
N PRO A 59 -19.62 24.61 -8.20
CA PRO A 59 -19.28 24.53 -6.78
C PRO A 59 -20.34 25.27 -5.97
N ARG A 60 -21.18 24.52 -5.26
CA ARG A 60 -22.18 25.05 -4.33
C ARG A 60 -21.87 24.54 -2.93
N PHE A 61 -21.75 25.46 -1.99
CA PHE A 61 -21.58 25.12 -0.58
C PHE A 61 -22.94 24.86 0.04
N ASP A 62 -23.30 23.59 0.21
CA ASP A 62 -24.47 23.19 0.98
C ASP A 62 -24.04 22.63 2.35
N ILE A 63 -24.37 23.40 3.39
CA ILE A 63 -24.05 23.06 4.78
C ILE A 63 -24.86 21.85 5.27
N GLN A 64 -26.06 21.61 4.71
CA GLN A 64 -26.90 20.46 5.08
C GLN A 64 -26.29 19.17 4.56
N SER A 65 -25.95 19.11 3.26
CA SER A 65 -25.21 17.99 2.68
C SER A 65 -23.88 17.73 3.40
N TYR A 66 -23.15 18.79 3.81
CA TYR A 66 -21.93 18.63 4.61
C TYR A 66 -22.22 17.95 5.95
N ARG A 67 -23.27 18.35 6.67
CA ARG A 67 -23.62 17.77 7.99
C ARG A 67 -23.93 16.28 7.89
N ASP A 68 -24.61 15.86 6.83
CA ASP A 68 -25.03 14.48 6.62
C ASP A 68 -23.84 13.56 6.30
N ILE A 69 -22.88 14.02 5.50
CA ILE A 69 -21.69 13.22 5.15
C ILE A 69 -20.55 13.36 6.16
N ARG A 70 -20.48 14.46 6.94
CA ARG A 70 -19.33 14.80 7.80
C ARG A 70 -18.94 13.65 8.73
N ARG A 71 -19.90 12.98 9.38
CA ARG A 71 -19.59 11.88 10.31
C ARG A 71 -18.89 10.71 9.61
N GLN A 72 -19.37 10.35 8.42
CA GLN A 72 -18.80 9.26 7.63
C GLN A 72 -17.46 9.67 6.99
N SER A 73 -17.40 10.88 6.42
CA SER A 73 -16.18 11.44 5.80
C SER A 73 -15.06 11.61 6.82
N LEU A 74 -15.31 12.10 8.04
CA LEU A 74 -14.29 12.16 9.09
C LEU A 74 -13.77 10.78 9.47
N GLY A 75 -14.66 9.78 9.59
CA GLY A 75 -14.25 8.40 9.87
C GLY A 75 -13.34 7.83 8.78
N TYR A 76 -13.67 8.07 7.51
CA TYR A 76 -12.84 7.65 6.37
C TYR A 76 -11.51 8.41 6.30
N SER A 77 -11.52 9.73 6.49
CA SER A 77 -10.30 10.53 6.50
C SER A 77 -9.37 10.11 7.63
N LEU A 78 -9.91 9.88 8.83
CA LEU A 78 -9.11 9.46 9.98
C LEU A 78 -8.52 8.05 9.77
N ALA A 79 -9.30 7.10 9.24
CA ALA A 79 -8.80 5.78 8.87
C ALA A 79 -7.76 5.85 7.74
N GLY A 80 -7.95 6.74 6.77
CA GLY A 80 -7.00 6.96 5.67
C GLY A 80 -5.67 7.49 6.19
N ILE A 81 -5.71 8.51 7.05
CA ILE A 81 -4.53 9.11 7.68
C ILE A 81 -3.84 8.09 8.57
N SER A 82 -4.57 7.38 9.44
CA SER A 82 -3.96 6.37 10.32
C SER A 82 -3.35 5.23 9.52
N SER A 83 -4.02 4.75 8.47
CA SER A 83 -3.47 3.74 7.57
C SER A 83 -2.22 4.22 6.83
N PHE A 84 -2.19 5.48 6.40
CA PHE A 84 -1.05 6.07 5.71
C PHE A 84 0.13 6.20 6.67
N THR A 85 -0.10 6.79 7.85
CA THR A 85 0.93 6.91 8.88
C THR A 85 1.45 5.55 9.29
N ALA A 86 0.59 4.56 9.58
CA ALA A 86 1.01 3.21 9.94
C ALA A 86 1.88 2.54 8.86
N LYS A 87 1.70 2.89 7.59
CA LYS A 87 2.45 2.33 6.47
C LYS A 87 3.83 2.97 6.27
N TYR A 88 4.01 4.22 6.70
CA TYR A 88 5.23 4.99 6.45
C TYR A 88 5.97 5.43 7.71
N ILE A 89 5.40 5.24 8.89
CA ILE A 89 6.02 5.62 10.17
C ILE A 89 7.34 4.89 10.40
N ASP A 90 7.41 3.62 9.98
CA ASP A 90 8.63 2.80 9.95
C ASP A 90 9.74 3.47 9.13
N ASN A 91 9.41 3.92 7.91
CA ASN A 91 10.34 4.61 7.02
C ASN A 91 10.83 5.93 7.63
N VAL A 92 9.95 6.71 8.27
CA VAL A 92 10.33 7.96 8.92
C VAL A 92 11.29 7.71 10.09
N ILE A 93 11.03 6.67 10.89
CA ILE A 93 11.88 6.29 12.03
C ILE A 93 13.25 5.81 11.53
N VAL A 94 13.30 4.94 10.52
CA VAL A 94 14.55 4.46 9.92
C VAL A 94 15.36 5.62 9.33
N ALA A 95 14.70 6.53 8.61
CA ALA A 95 15.34 7.71 8.01
C ALA A 95 16.00 8.61 9.04
N ARG A 96 15.33 8.83 10.17
CA ARG A 96 15.74 9.80 11.19
C ARG A 96 16.73 9.23 12.22
N LEU A 97 16.60 7.95 12.57
CA LEU A 97 17.42 7.33 13.63
C LEU A 97 18.64 6.57 13.08
N ILE A 98 18.54 5.99 11.88
CA ILE A 98 19.60 5.16 11.30
C ILE A 98 20.29 5.90 10.15
N GLY A 99 19.51 6.53 9.28
CA GLY A 99 20.02 7.39 8.21
C GLY A 99 19.39 7.09 6.84
N THR A 100 19.72 7.95 5.86
CA THR A 100 19.11 7.91 4.52
C THR A 100 19.61 6.77 3.64
N ALA A 101 20.86 6.31 3.82
CA ALA A 101 21.41 5.17 3.09
C ALA A 101 20.68 3.86 3.46
N GLU A 102 20.52 3.65 4.77
CA GLU A 102 19.82 2.52 5.39
C GLU A 102 18.32 2.52 5.06
N LEU A 103 17.68 3.70 5.02
CA LEU A 103 16.34 3.85 4.47
C LEU A 103 16.24 3.42 3.01
N GLY A 104 17.28 3.70 2.21
CA GLY A 104 17.36 3.24 0.83
C GLY A 104 17.28 1.73 0.73
N ILE A 105 18.07 1.00 1.53
CA ILE A 105 18.08 -0.46 1.60
C ILE A 105 16.69 -0.98 2.03
N TYR A 106 16.16 -0.43 3.12
CA TYR A 106 14.86 -0.81 3.68
C TYR A 106 13.71 -0.60 2.70
N SER A 107 13.64 0.59 2.08
CA SER A 107 12.57 0.94 1.14
C SER A 107 12.60 0.08 -0.13
N ARG A 108 13.80 -0.28 -0.61
CA ARG A 108 13.96 -1.19 -1.74
C ARG A 108 13.53 -2.61 -1.42
N ALA A 109 13.95 -3.14 -0.27
CA ALA A 109 13.48 -4.44 0.23
C ALA A 109 11.95 -4.47 0.32
N TYR A 110 11.37 -3.43 0.92
CA TYR A 110 9.93 -3.30 1.05
C TYR A 110 9.23 -3.20 -0.31
N TYR A 111 9.82 -2.52 -1.29
CA TYR A 111 9.25 -2.38 -2.62
C TYR A 111 9.08 -3.73 -3.34
N LEU A 112 10.11 -4.59 -3.33
CA LEU A 112 10.02 -5.93 -3.92
C LEU A 112 8.89 -6.76 -3.30
N ILE A 113 8.76 -6.70 -1.98
CA ILE A 113 7.77 -7.49 -1.24
C ILE A 113 6.37 -6.90 -1.36
N ALA A 114 6.28 -5.58 -1.56
CA ALA A 114 5.01 -4.88 -1.74
C ALA A 114 4.38 -5.18 -3.10
N MET A 115 5.15 -5.49 -4.15
CA MET A 115 4.62 -5.80 -5.48
C MET A 115 3.54 -6.90 -5.46
N PRO A 116 3.83 -8.14 -5.01
CA PRO A 116 2.81 -9.19 -4.95
C PRO A 116 1.67 -8.82 -4.00
N ALA A 117 1.99 -8.22 -2.85
CA ALA A 117 0.97 -7.80 -1.88
C ALA A 117 0.00 -6.76 -2.45
N ASN A 118 0.46 -5.86 -3.33
CA ASN A 118 -0.36 -4.85 -3.99
C ASN A 118 -1.28 -5.46 -5.05
N LEU A 119 -0.77 -6.39 -5.87
CA LEU A 119 -1.60 -7.18 -6.78
C LEU A 119 -2.77 -7.86 -6.03
N PHE A 120 -2.50 -8.46 -4.87
CA PHE A 120 -3.57 -9.00 -4.01
C PHE A 120 -4.50 -7.93 -3.47
N GLY A 121 -3.96 -6.80 -3.01
CA GLY A 121 -4.75 -5.69 -2.50
C GLY A 121 -5.74 -5.15 -3.54
N ASP A 122 -5.31 -5.03 -4.79
CA ASP A 122 -6.12 -4.50 -5.89
C ASP A 122 -7.19 -5.49 -6.33
N LEU A 123 -6.87 -6.80 -6.37
CA LEU A 123 -7.88 -7.86 -6.57
C LEU A 123 -8.93 -7.85 -5.45
N ASN A 124 -8.49 -7.70 -4.20
CA ASN A 124 -9.39 -7.66 -3.05
C ASN A 124 -10.34 -6.45 -3.14
N LYS A 125 -9.83 -5.28 -3.51
CA LYS A 125 -10.64 -4.06 -3.70
C LYS A 125 -11.58 -4.15 -4.91
N SER A 126 -11.13 -4.71 -6.02
CA SER A 126 -11.86 -4.65 -7.29
C SER A 126 -12.89 -5.76 -7.44
N VAL A 127 -12.72 -6.89 -6.76
CA VAL A 127 -13.56 -8.09 -6.93
C VAL A 127 -14.18 -8.53 -5.62
N VAL A 128 -13.37 -8.71 -4.57
CA VAL A 128 -13.82 -9.31 -3.31
C VAL A 128 -14.71 -8.34 -2.52
N PHE A 129 -14.32 -7.07 -2.43
CA PHE A 129 -15.10 -6.05 -1.73
C PHE A 129 -16.52 -5.86 -2.31
N PRO A 130 -16.72 -5.67 -3.63
CA PRO A 130 -18.06 -5.58 -4.22
C PRO A 130 -18.92 -6.84 -4.01
N LEU A 131 -18.30 -8.03 -4.06
CA LEU A 131 -18.98 -9.30 -3.78
C LEU A 131 -19.43 -9.37 -2.32
N LEU A 132 -18.58 -8.97 -1.37
CA LEU A 132 -18.90 -8.93 0.06
C LEU A 132 -20.02 -7.94 0.36
N SER A 133 -20.00 -6.74 -0.25
CA SER A 133 -21.05 -5.73 -0.07
C SER A 133 -22.42 -6.22 -0.53
N LYS A 134 -22.51 -7.09 -1.55
CA LYS A 134 -23.80 -7.67 -1.99
C LYS A 134 -24.37 -8.70 -1.03
N VAL A 135 -23.53 -9.32 -0.21
CA VAL A 135 -23.88 -10.48 0.63
C VAL A 135 -23.82 -10.13 2.13
N HIS A 136 -23.57 -8.87 2.48
CA HIS A 136 -23.36 -8.42 3.85
C HIS A 136 -24.55 -8.69 4.80
N HIS A 137 -25.77 -8.81 4.27
CA HIS A 137 -26.97 -9.13 5.05
C HIS A 137 -27.04 -10.61 5.50
N ASP A 138 -26.32 -11.52 4.84
CA ASP A 138 -26.31 -12.95 5.15
C ASP A 138 -25.02 -13.34 5.86
N LYS A 139 -25.08 -13.47 7.19
CA LYS A 139 -23.92 -13.80 8.03
C LYS A 139 -23.26 -15.13 7.65
N ALA A 140 -24.04 -16.12 7.20
CA ALA A 140 -23.50 -17.42 6.84
C ALA A 140 -22.68 -17.33 5.55
N ARG A 141 -23.23 -16.69 4.52
CA ARG A 141 -22.51 -16.49 3.25
C ARG A 141 -21.33 -15.52 3.41
N LEU A 142 -21.43 -14.52 4.29
CA LEU A 142 -20.32 -13.62 4.62
C LEU A 142 -19.14 -14.39 5.24
N ARG A 143 -19.40 -15.28 6.21
CA ARG A 143 -18.37 -16.13 6.81
C ARG A 143 -17.71 -17.03 5.77
N THR A 144 -18.48 -17.67 4.90
CA THR A 144 -17.93 -18.51 3.82
C THR A 144 -17.09 -17.71 2.84
N ALA A 145 -17.54 -16.50 2.46
CA ALA A 145 -16.79 -15.62 1.58
C ALA A 145 -15.46 -15.17 2.22
N GLN A 146 -15.46 -14.86 3.51
CA GLN A 146 -14.26 -14.49 4.25
C GLN A 146 -13.27 -15.65 4.39
N LEU A 147 -13.74 -16.87 4.68
CA LEU A 147 -12.90 -18.07 4.70
C LEU A 147 -12.30 -18.38 3.34
N LYS A 148 -13.07 -18.22 2.25
CA LYS A 148 -12.54 -18.33 0.88
C LYS A 148 -11.49 -17.25 0.60
N GLY A 149 -11.70 -16.03 1.07
CA GLY A 149 -10.72 -14.94 0.98
C GLY A 149 -9.40 -15.28 1.66
N TYR A 150 -9.44 -15.84 2.88
CA TYR A 150 -8.23 -16.31 3.56
C TYR A 150 -7.58 -17.50 2.84
N ALA A 151 -8.36 -18.45 2.32
CA ALA A 151 -7.81 -19.58 1.59
C ALA A 151 -7.09 -19.15 0.31
N LEU A 152 -7.67 -18.20 -0.45
CA LEU A 152 -7.04 -17.60 -1.63
C LEU A 152 -5.79 -16.80 -1.26
N ALA A 153 -5.87 -16.00 -0.20
CA ALA A 153 -4.73 -15.28 0.33
C ALA A 153 -3.59 -16.24 0.75
N ALA A 154 -3.90 -17.33 1.44
CA ALA A 154 -2.93 -18.35 1.84
C ALA A 154 -2.32 -19.05 0.62
N ALA A 155 -3.15 -19.49 -0.31
CA ALA A 155 -2.73 -20.22 -1.51
C ALA A 155 -1.77 -19.41 -2.39
N LEU A 156 -1.78 -18.08 -2.30
CA LEU A 156 -0.94 -17.21 -3.11
C LEU A 156 0.19 -16.56 -2.31
N ALA A 157 -0.07 -16.15 -1.06
CA ALA A 157 0.94 -15.54 -0.20
C ALA A 157 1.99 -16.55 0.26
N LEU A 158 1.62 -17.82 0.55
CA LEU A 158 2.58 -18.83 1.01
C LEU A 158 3.59 -19.23 -0.08
N PRO A 159 3.20 -19.55 -1.32
CA PRO A 159 4.18 -19.82 -2.39
C PRO A 159 5.03 -18.60 -2.71
N THR A 160 4.43 -17.39 -2.70
CA THR A 160 5.17 -16.15 -2.95
C THR A 160 6.19 -15.87 -1.85
N SER A 161 5.83 -16.11 -0.58
CA SER A 161 6.72 -16.02 0.57
C SER A 161 7.89 -16.99 0.45
N ALA A 162 7.61 -18.26 0.15
CA ALA A 162 8.64 -19.27 -0.06
C ALA A 162 9.58 -18.91 -1.22
N PHE A 163 9.02 -18.45 -2.35
CA PHE A 163 9.80 -18.01 -3.51
C PHE A 163 10.71 -16.83 -3.18
N LEU A 164 10.17 -15.79 -2.54
CA LEU A 164 10.95 -14.61 -2.14
C LEU A 164 12.02 -14.96 -1.11
N CYS A 165 11.77 -15.89 -0.21
CA CYS A 165 12.73 -16.33 0.80
C CYS A 165 13.89 -17.12 0.16
N CYS A 166 13.57 -18.10 -0.70
CA CYS A 166 14.58 -18.95 -1.34
C CYS A 166 15.41 -18.22 -2.39
N PHE A 167 14.81 -17.31 -3.16
CA PHE A 167 15.45 -16.60 -4.27
C PHE A 167 15.77 -15.14 -3.94
N ALA A 168 15.77 -14.75 -2.66
CA ALA A 168 16.00 -13.37 -2.23
C ALA A 168 17.33 -12.81 -2.79
N LYS A 169 18.39 -13.62 -2.71
CA LYS A 169 19.74 -13.24 -3.14
C LYS A 169 19.82 -13.03 -4.64
N GLU A 170 19.31 -13.98 -5.40
CA GLU A 170 19.27 -13.95 -6.86
C GLU A 170 18.39 -12.80 -7.37
N LEU A 171 17.23 -12.56 -6.73
CA LEU A 171 16.34 -11.44 -7.06
C LEU A 171 17.02 -10.08 -6.82
N VAL A 172 17.71 -9.92 -5.70
CA VAL A 172 18.44 -8.68 -5.43
C VAL A 172 19.56 -8.48 -6.44
N LEU A 173 20.35 -9.51 -6.74
CA LEU A 173 21.43 -9.44 -7.73
C LEU A 173 20.93 -9.13 -9.14
N THR A 174 19.81 -9.73 -9.55
CA THR A 174 19.26 -9.58 -10.92
C THR A 174 18.49 -8.29 -11.12
N VAL A 175 17.68 -7.87 -10.14
CA VAL A 175 16.77 -6.72 -10.28
C VAL A 175 17.42 -5.42 -9.79
N LEU A 176 18.13 -5.46 -8.66
CA LEU A 176 18.71 -4.27 -8.02
C LEU A 176 20.21 -4.14 -8.30
N GLY A 177 20.92 -5.26 -8.43
CA GLY A 177 22.36 -5.33 -8.61
C GLY A 177 23.13 -5.47 -7.29
N GLN A 178 24.45 -5.70 -7.43
CA GLN A 178 25.33 -6.06 -6.31
C GLN A 178 25.47 -4.98 -5.23
N LYS A 179 25.15 -3.72 -5.53
CA LYS A 179 25.17 -2.61 -4.57
C LYS A 179 24.07 -2.70 -3.50
N TRP A 180 23.09 -3.58 -3.68
CA TRP A 180 21.92 -3.69 -2.79
C TRP A 180 21.89 -4.99 -2.00
N MET A 181 23.02 -5.70 -1.89
CA MET A 181 23.11 -6.99 -1.21
C MET A 181 22.63 -6.94 0.25
N ASP A 182 22.78 -5.81 0.92
CA ASP A 182 22.30 -5.61 2.30
C ASP A 182 20.76 -5.66 2.40
N ALA A 183 20.04 -5.52 1.28
CA ALA A 183 18.58 -5.66 1.24
C ALA A 183 18.11 -7.12 1.32
N VAL A 184 18.99 -8.10 1.11
CA VAL A 184 18.63 -9.53 1.13
C VAL A 184 18.09 -9.95 2.50
N ALA A 185 18.75 -9.57 3.59
CA ALA A 185 18.31 -9.95 4.93
C ALA A 185 16.92 -9.36 5.27
N PRO A 186 16.64 -8.05 5.07
CA PRO A 186 15.29 -7.50 5.22
C PRO A 186 14.25 -8.20 4.34
N ILE A 187 14.61 -8.58 3.11
CA ILE A 187 13.68 -9.29 2.21
C ILE A 187 13.25 -10.63 2.78
N ILE A 188 14.21 -11.42 3.29
CA ILE A 188 13.93 -12.72 3.89
C ILE A 188 12.99 -12.55 5.09
N VAL A 189 13.29 -11.60 5.98
CA VAL A 189 12.49 -11.35 7.19
C VAL A 189 11.06 -10.95 6.84
N PHE A 190 10.89 -9.99 5.92
CA PHE A 190 9.56 -9.57 5.49
C PHE A 190 8.82 -10.63 4.69
N SER A 191 9.52 -11.48 3.94
CA SER A 191 8.90 -12.54 3.15
C SER A 191 8.10 -13.51 4.02
N ALA A 192 8.61 -13.84 5.22
CA ALA A 192 7.93 -14.70 6.18
C ALA A 192 6.58 -14.13 6.68
N VAL A 193 6.39 -12.81 6.57
CA VAL A 193 5.23 -12.11 7.14
C VAL A 193 4.21 -11.65 6.09
N ILE A 194 4.47 -11.94 4.80
CA ILE A 194 3.55 -11.61 3.70
C ILE A 194 2.15 -12.19 3.94
N TYR A 195 2.05 -13.42 4.43
CA TYR A 195 0.77 -14.07 4.71
C TYR A 195 -0.07 -13.29 5.72
N PHE A 196 0.51 -12.96 6.89
CA PHE A 196 -0.18 -12.18 7.92
C PHE A 196 -0.62 -10.81 7.40
N ARG A 197 0.22 -10.18 6.58
CA ARG A 197 -0.08 -8.89 5.95
C ARG A 197 -1.26 -8.96 4.98
N VAL A 198 -1.34 -9.99 4.14
CA VAL A 198 -2.46 -10.18 3.21
C VAL A 198 -3.73 -10.55 3.99
N GLY A 199 -3.61 -11.41 5.00
CA GLY A 199 -4.71 -11.79 5.90
C GLY A 199 -5.33 -10.57 6.61
N TYR A 200 -4.51 -9.68 7.14
CA TYR A 200 -4.97 -8.42 7.74
C TYR A 200 -5.77 -7.55 6.75
N ARG A 201 -5.35 -7.48 5.47
CA ARG A 201 -6.09 -6.74 4.42
C ARG A 201 -7.46 -7.35 4.12
N VAL A 202 -7.61 -8.68 4.25
CA VAL A 202 -8.92 -9.35 4.12
C VAL A 202 -9.83 -8.96 5.28
N CYS A 203 -9.33 -8.97 6.53
CA CYS A 203 -10.08 -8.47 7.70
C CYS A 203 -10.54 -7.03 7.48
N ALA A 204 -9.61 -6.15 7.10
CA ALA A 204 -9.89 -4.73 6.91
C ALA A 204 -10.96 -4.49 5.83
N ALA A 205 -10.96 -5.26 4.73
CA ALA A 205 -11.96 -5.15 3.68
C ALA A 205 -13.37 -5.52 4.17
N VAL A 206 -13.51 -6.55 5.01
CA VAL A 206 -14.81 -6.96 5.58
C VAL A 206 -15.34 -5.92 6.57
N THR A 207 -14.48 -5.37 7.43
CA THR A 207 -14.86 -4.33 8.40
C THR A 207 -15.29 -3.04 7.68
N LEU A 208 -14.62 -2.69 6.57
CA LEU A 208 -15.00 -1.57 5.72
C LEU A 208 -16.34 -1.83 5.02
N ALA A 209 -16.56 -3.05 4.51
CA ALA A 209 -17.79 -3.43 3.81
C ALA A 209 -19.02 -3.47 4.73
N THR A 210 -18.81 -3.72 6.03
CA THR A 210 -19.86 -3.74 7.06
C THR A 210 -20.10 -2.37 7.71
N GLY A 211 -19.45 -1.31 7.23
CA GLY A 211 -19.65 0.06 7.71
C GLY A 211 -19.05 0.36 9.08
N GLN A 212 -18.21 -0.53 9.63
CA GLN A 212 -17.57 -0.34 10.94
C GLN A 212 -16.25 0.45 10.83
N SER A 213 -16.27 1.58 10.13
CA SER A 213 -15.07 2.38 9.83
C SER A 213 -14.30 2.82 11.08
N TYR A 214 -15.00 3.10 12.19
CA TYR A 214 -14.37 3.47 13.47
C TYR A 214 -13.55 2.35 14.09
N ARG A 215 -13.98 1.08 13.96
CA ARG A 215 -13.21 -0.09 14.43
C ARG A 215 -11.97 -0.34 13.58
N THR A 216 -12.07 -0.13 12.27
CA THR A 216 -10.89 -0.17 11.38
C THR A 216 -9.88 0.90 11.78
N ALA A 217 -10.36 2.13 12.02
CA ALA A 217 -9.50 3.24 12.43
C ALA A 217 -8.79 2.95 13.77
N SER A 218 -9.49 2.43 14.78
CA SER A 218 -8.87 2.07 16.06
C SER A 218 -7.83 0.96 15.90
N MET A 219 -8.13 -0.07 15.11
CA MET A 219 -7.17 -1.15 14.83
C MET A 219 -5.92 -0.63 14.10
N GLN A 220 -6.08 0.31 13.17
CA GLN A 220 -4.95 0.96 12.49
C GLN A 220 -4.14 1.85 13.42
N ILE A 221 -4.76 2.54 14.36
CA ILE A 221 -4.05 3.35 15.36
C ILE A 221 -3.24 2.44 16.30
N ILE A 222 -3.82 1.32 16.75
CA ILE A 222 -3.11 0.35 17.59
C ILE A 222 -1.93 -0.24 16.82
N TYR A 223 -2.14 -0.67 15.58
CA TYR A 223 -1.09 -1.18 14.71
C TYR A 223 0.00 -0.13 14.46
N MET A 224 -0.36 1.12 14.18
CA MET A 224 0.56 2.24 14.01
C MET A 224 1.42 2.45 15.26
N ALA A 225 0.79 2.49 16.44
CA ALA A 225 1.50 2.69 17.71
C ALA A 225 2.48 1.55 17.97
N LEU A 226 2.05 0.30 17.73
CA LEU A 226 2.87 -0.88 17.94
C LEU A 226 4.07 -0.92 16.98
N VAL A 227 3.87 -0.62 15.70
CA VAL A 227 4.95 -0.47 14.71
C VAL A 227 5.90 0.66 15.11
N ALA A 228 5.38 1.83 15.50
CA ALA A 228 6.19 2.97 15.88
C ALA A 228 7.06 2.68 17.12
N SER A 229 6.47 2.08 18.17
CA SER A 229 7.20 1.70 19.38
C SER A 229 8.27 0.66 19.08
N LEU A 230 7.91 -0.42 18.39
CA LEU A 230 8.86 -1.49 18.06
C LEU A 230 9.98 -1.01 17.14
N ALA A 231 9.68 -0.17 16.13
CA ALA A 231 10.69 0.44 15.28
C ALA A 231 11.61 1.39 16.05
N PHE A 232 11.07 2.19 16.99
CA PHE A 232 11.86 3.10 17.81
C PHE A 232 12.84 2.36 18.73
N PHE A 233 12.40 1.29 19.39
CA PHE A 233 13.28 0.48 20.27
C PHE A 233 14.30 -0.36 19.49
N SER A 234 13.96 -0.78 18.27
CA SER A 234 14.86 -1.60 17.43
C SER A 234 15.82 -0.78 16.57
N ALA A 235 15.54 0.51 16.34
CA ALA A 235 16.40 1.41 15.58
C ALA A 235 17.88 1.42 16.00
N PRO A 236 18.27 1.42 17.30
CA PRO A 236 19.67 1.39 17.69
C PRO A 236 20.40 0.09 17.31
N TYR A 237 19.66 -0.99 16.99
CA TYR A 237 20.22 -2.29 16.58
C TYR A 237 20.31 -2.44 15.05
N GLY A 238 20.00 -1.37 14.29
CA GLY A 238 20.12 -1.33 12.83
C GLY A 238 18.86 -1.79 12.07
N VAL A 239 18.93 -1.71 10.74
CA VAL A 239 17.76 -1.91 9.85
C VAL A 239 17.20 -3.32 9.92
N ASN A 240 18.04 -4.33 10.10
CA ASN A 240 17.60 -5.72 10.22
C ASN A 240 16.73 -5.90 11.47
N ALA A 241 17.10 -5.29 12.60
CA ALA A 241 16.32 -5.35 13.82
C ALA A 241 14.96 -4.66 13.65
N VAL A 242 14.92 -3.52 12.94
CA VAL A 242 13.66 -2.86 12.58
C VAL A 242 12.79 -3.74 11.70
N ALA A 243 13.37 -4.42 10.70
CA ALA A 243 12.63 -5.35 9.85
C ALA A 243 11.99 -6.49 10.65
N PHE A 244 12.71 -7.07 11.62
CA PHE A 244 12.18 -8.09 12.53
C PHE A 244 11.09 -7.54 13.44
N ALA A 245 11.29 -6.36 14.02
CA ALA A 245 10.33 -5.75 14.95
C ALA A 245 9.01 -5.39 14.26
N VAL A 246 9.08 -4.82 13.05
CA VAL A 246 7.90 -4.53 12.21
C VAL A 246 7.22 -5.82 11.74
N SER A 247 7.98 -6.86 11.44
CA SER A 247 7.45 -8.18 11.09
C SER A 247 6.68 -8.81 12.26
N GLY A 248 7.20 -8.69 13.48
CA GLY A 248 6.49 -9.08 14.71
C GLY A 248 5.18 -8.29 14.89
N ALA A 249 5.20 -6.98 14.63
CA ALA A 249 4.00 -6.13 14.71
C ALA A 249 2.89 -6.63 13.79
N ILE A 250 3.23 -6.95 12.53
CA ILE A 250 2.27 -7.44 11.56
C ILE A 250 1.69 -8.78 12.00
N ALA A 251 2.51 -9.70 12.51
CA ALA A 251 2.04 -10.99 13.02
C ALA A 251 1.07 -10.81 14.20
N THR A 252 1.38 -9.92 15.15
CA THR A 252 0.48 -9.63 16.29
C THR A 252 -0.85 -8.98 15.87
N SER A 253 -0.84 -8.16 14.81
CA SER A 253 -2.06 -7.49 14.33
C SER A 253 -3.05 -8.40 13.60
N PHE A 254 -2.61 -9.62 13.26
CA PHE A 254 -3.47 -10.61 12.61
C PHE A 254 -4.36 -11.36 13.61
N PHE A 255 -3.90 -11.53 14.85
CA PHE A 255 -4.64 -12.18 15.94
C PHE A 255 -5.61 -11.20 16.62
#